data_AF-A0A7C6B1G4-F1
#
_entry.id   AF-A0A7C6B1G4-F1
#
_cell.length_a   1.000
_cell.length_b   1.000
_cell.length_c   1.000
_cell.angle_alpha   90.00
_cell.angle_beta   90.00
_cell.angle_gamma   90.00
#
_symmetry.space_group_name_H-M   'P 1'
#
loop_
_entity.id
_entity.type
_entity.pdbx_description
1 polymer ?
#
loop_
_entity_poly.entity_id
_entity_poly.type
_entity_poly.pdbx_seq_one_letter_code
_entity_poly.pdbx_strand_id
1 'polypeptide(L)'
;MRKERRHELKENELAEILAKWYSQIAPHSQKILIGVLAVLIAYLGWSIWSRWAEAVENEAWESLHAAVESGAAADYETVAERYPRTNAAHWAQLMAADTHLQIGCRQILTNKADGAQELRKALDGYLALRNVQVSPFFQQRVLWGLGRAYEALSGTREGQGELDRALAAYRELVERWPDGPFSSVAKRRLNLLEKPETREFYDALAAYEPAKQGAQPPGGEIEFGPASMPTPPGQQTPSTDTGSATLDSPANSQPVVEQQQQATPSGQDMKGSGDNVPVKESQNQDSQKPSDSEKTPSE
;
A
#
# COMPACT_ATOMS: atom_id res chain seq x y z
N MET A 1 48.68 -4.84 -63.05
CA MET A 1 48.98 -6.04 -62.22
C MET A 1 49.56 -5.71 -60.83
N ARG A 2 49.02 -4.74 -60.05
CA ARG A 2 49.52 -4.40 -58.69
C ARG A 2 48.43 -4.22 -57.62
N LYS A 3 47.18 -4.57 -57.93
CA LYS A 3 46.06 -4.48 -56.97
C LYS A 3 45.67 -5.83 -56.36
N GLU A 4 45.94 -6.95 -57.03
CA GLU A 4 45.60 -8.30 -56.53
C GLU A 4 46.54 -8.78 -55.41
N ARG A 5 47.87 -8.59 -55.53
CA ARG A 5 48.85 -9.08 -54.52
C ARG A 5 48.78 -8.43 -53.13
N ARG A 6 48.07 -7.30 -52.96
CA ARG A 6 47.93 -6.66 -51.63
C ARG A 6 46.76 -7.22 -50.82
N HIS A 7 45.81 -7.87 -51.47
CA HIS A 7 44.73 -8.57 -50.78
C HIS A 7 45.17 -9.96 -50.30
N GLU A 8 46.02 -10.66 -51.08
CA GLU A 8 46.59 -11.97 -50.70
C GLU A 8 47.48 -11.91 -49.44
N LEU A 9 48.21 -10.81 -49.24
CA LEU A 9 49.12 -10.68 -48.07
C LEU A 9 48.36 -10.47 -46.75
N LYS A 10 47.19 -9.83 -46.77
CA LYS A 10 46.35 -9.65 -45.56
C LYS A 10 45.56 -10.92 -45.22
N GLU A 11 45.14 -11.66 -46.24
CA GLU A 11 44.46 -12.94 -46.06
C GLU A 11 45.41 -13.99 -45.46
N ASN A 12 46.69 -13.94 -45.82
CA ASN A 12 47.71 -14.87 -45.34
C ASN A 12 48.14 -14.62 -43.88
N GLU A 13 48.26 -13.36 -43.43
CA GLU A 13 48.63 -13.07 -42.03
C GLU A 13 47.52 -13.48 -41.05
N LEU A 14 46.25 -13.25 -41.42
CA LEU A 14 45.10 -13.74 -40.65
C LEU A 14 45.04 -15.27 -40.65
N ALA A 15 45.31 -15.91 -41.79
CA ALA A 15 45.36 -17.37 -41.89
C ALA A 15 46.48 -17.98 -41.05
N GLU A 16 47.65 -17.33 -40.99
CA GLU A 16 48.78 -17.80 -40.20
C GLU A 16 48.54 -17.64 -38.68
N ILE A 17 47.88 -16.55 -38.28
CA ILE A 17 47.42 -16.35 -36.89
C ILE A 17 46.33 -17.37 -36.54
N LEU A 18 45.37 -17.64 -37.44
CA LEU A 18 44.35 -18.66 -37.25
C LEU A 18 44.96 -20.06 -37.15
N ALA A 19 45.96 -20.39 -37.96
CA ALA A 19 46.63 -21.69 -37.94
C ALA A 19 47.43 -21.91 -36.64
N LYS A 20 48.08 -20.87 -36.14
CA LYS A 20 48.76 -20.89 -34.82
C LYS A 20 47.77 -21.06 -33.67
N TRP A 21 46.61 -20.38 -33.72
CA TRP A 21 45.54 -20.57 -32.74
C TRP A 21 44.89 -21.95 -32.83
N TYR A 22 44.66 -22.46 -34.05
CA TYR A 22 44.07 -23.77 -34.29
C TYR A 22 44.94 -24.90 -33.76
N SER A 23 46.25 -24.86 -34.01
CA SER A 23 47.19 -25.87 -33.50
C SER A 23 47.28 -25.88 -31.97
N GLN A 24 47.09 -24.73 -31.30
CA GLN A 24 47.03 -24.65 -29.84
C GLN A 24 45.69 -25.14 -29.25
N ILE A 25 44.58 -24.93 -29.96
CA ILE A 25 43.22 -25.30 -29.50
C ILE A 25 42.85 -26.74 -29.87
N ALA A 26 43.35 -27.26 -31.00
CA ALA A 26 43.07 -28.60 -31.51
C ALA A 26 43.19 -29.72 -30.46
N PRO A 27 44.26 -29.81 -29.63
CA PRO A 27 44.40 -30.90 -28.65
C PRO A 27 43.40 -30.81 -27.49
N HIS A 28 42.73 -29.68 -27.29
CA HIS A 28 41.74 -29.47 -26.22
C HIS A 28 40.33 -29.20 -26.75
N SER A 29 40.12 -29.23 -28.06
CA SER A 29 38.84 -28.92 -28.72
C SER A 29 37.65 -29.70 -28.15
N GLN A 30 37.81 -31.00 -27.85
CA GLN A 30 36.76 -31.80 -27.20
C GLN A 30 36.43 -31.31 -25.78
N LYS A 31 37.45 -30.97 -24.97
CA LYS A 31 37.24 -30.46 -23.61
C LYS A 31 36.60 -29.08 -23.62
N ILE A 32 37.02 -28.22 -24.55
CA ILE A 32 36.43 -26.90 -24.77
C ILE A 32 34.98 -27.03 -25.22
N LEU A 33 34.67 -27.93 -26.16
CA LEU A 33 33.31 -28.19 -26.61
C LEU A 33 32.40 -28.66 -25.48
N ILE A 34 32.87 -29.59 -24.64
CA ILE A 34 32.14 -30.04 -23.45
C ILE A 34 31.92 -28.88 -22.47
N GLY A 35 32.95 -28.06 -22.23
CA GLY A 35 32.84 -26.88 -21.36
C GLY A 35 31.83 -25.86 -21.88
N VAL A 36 31.87 -25.54 -23.18
CA VAL A 36 30.90 -24.63 -23.83
C VAL A 36 29.48 -25.22 -23.75
N LEU A 37 29.32 -26.52 -24.01
CA LEU A 37 28.01 -27.17 -23.90
C LEU A 37 27.47 -27.14 -22.47
N ALA A 38 28.31 -27.37 -21.46
CA ALA A 38 27.93 -27.27 -20.06
C ALA A 38 27.47 -25.86 -19.67
N VAL A 39 28.19 -24.82 -20.14
CA VAL A 39 27.81 -23.41 -19.94
C VAL A 39 26.49 -23.09 -20.65
N LEU A 40 26.29 -23.58 -21.88
CA LEU A 40 25.03 -23.38 -22.62
C LEU A 40 23.85 -24.02 -21.88
N ILE A 41 24.01 -25.25 -21.37
CA ILE A 41 22.97 -25.93 -20.59
C ILE A 41 22.65 -25.15 -19.30
N ALA A 42 23.68 -24.71 -18.57
CA ALA A 42 23.50 -23.89 -17.36
C ALA A 42 22.77 -22.58 -17.67
N TYR A 43 23.12 -21.91 -18.77
CA TYR A 43 22.48 -20.68 -19.22
C TYR A 43 21.01 -20.91 -19.63
N LEU A 44 20.72 -21.98 -20.38
CA LEU A 44 19.35 -22.36 -20.76
C LEU A 44 18.50 -22.66 -19.52
N GLY A 45 19.04 -23.43 -18.57
CA GLY A 45 18.38 -23.72 -17.29
C GLY A 45 18.08 -22.45 -16.51
N TRP A 46 19.06 -21.56 -16.38
CA TRP A 46 18.90 -20.25 -15.73
C TRP A 46 17.84 -19.39 -16.43
N SER A 47 17.87 -19.32 -17.77
CA SER A 47 16.94 -18.50 -18.55
C SER A 47 15.50 -19.00 -18.47
N ILE A 48 15.26 -20.31 -18.38
CA ILE A 48 13.91 -20.85 -18.22
C ILE A 48 13.42 -20.56 -16.80
N TRP A 49 14.28 -20.82 -15.80
CA TRP A 49 13.97 -20.55 -14.41
C TRP A 49 13.67 -19.07 -14.15
N SER A 50 14.46 -18.15 -14.71
CA SER A 50 14.26 -16.71 -14.52
C SER A 50 12.93 -16.23 -15.10
N ARG A 51 12.54 -16.73 -16.29
CA ARG A 51 11.24 -16.41 -16.91
C ARG A 51 10.07 -16.92 -16.09
N TRP A 52 10.20 -18.09 -15.46
CA TRP A 52 9.16 -18.63 -14.59
C TRP A 52 9.06 -17.84 -13.29
N ALA A 53 10.20 -17.48 -12.69
CA ALA A 53 10.23 -16.64 -11.50
C ALA A 53 9.61 -15.26 -11.76
N GLU A 54 9.89 -14.64 -12.91
CA GLU A 54 9.27 -13.37 -13.33
C GLU A 54 7.77 -13.51 -13.54
N ALA A 55 7.30 -14.61 -14.14
CA ALA A 55 5.87 -14.85 -14.32
C ALA A 55 5.13 -15.01 -12.98
N VAL A 56 5.71 -15.76 -12.03
CA VAL A 56 5.16 -15.92 -10.67
C VAL A 56 5.16 -14.60 -9.91
N GLU A 57 6.23 -13.80 -10.02
CA GLU A 57 6.29 -12.47 -9.42
C GLU A 57 5.19 -11.56 -9.98
N ASN A 58 4.95 -11.56 -11.30
CA ASN A 58 3.90 -10.76 -11.93
C ASN A 58 2.49 -11.19 -11.48
N GLU A 59 2.20 -12.50 -11.44
CA GLU A 59 0.91 -13.02 -10.93
C GLU A 59 0.70 -12.62 -9.46
N ALA A 60 1.78 -12.62 -8.66
CA ALA A 60 1.72 -12.20 -7.26
C ALA A 60 1.39 -10.71 -7.13
N TRP A 61 1.94 -9.84 -7.99
CA TRP A 61 1.58 -8.41 -8.03
C TRP A 61 0.13 -8.19 -8.45
N GLU A 62 -0.36 -8.88 -9.47
CA GLU A 62 -1.77 -8.82 -9.88
C GLU A 62 -2.70 -9.24 -8.74
N SER A 63 -2.36 -10.33 -8.04
CA SER A 63 -3.13 -10.80 -6.89
C SER A 63 -3.09 -9.83 -5.72
N LEU A 64 -1.94 -9.17 -5.47
CA LEU A 64 -1.84 -8.11 -4.46
C LEU A 64 -2.71 -6.91 -4.84
N HIS A 65 -2.71 -6.49 -6.10
CA HIS A 65 -3.56 -5.39 -6.57
C HIS A 65 -5.04 -5.68 -6.33
N ALA A 66 -5.50 -6.91 -6.64
CA ALA A 66 -6.86 -7.34 -6.32
C ALA A 66 -7.15 -7.32 -4.81
N ALA A 67 -6.19 -7.78 -3.97
CA ALA A 67 -6.35 -7.74 -2.52
C ALA A 67 -6.44 -6.29 -1.98
N VAL A 68 -5.73 -5.33 -2.59
CA VAL A 68 -5.80 -3.91 -2.20
C VAL A 68 -7.22 -3.34 -2.37
N GLU A 69 -8.00 -3.81 -3.36
CA GLU A 69 -9.39 -3.37 -3.55
C GLU A 69 -10.30 -3.78 -2.40
N SER A 70 -10.07 -4.95 -1.79
CA SER A 70 -10.80 -5.40 -0.61
C SER A 70 -10.41 -4.63 0.66
N GLY A 71 -9.12 -4.30 0.80
CA GLY A 71 -8.52 -3.77 2.02
C GLY A 71 -8.52 -4.75 3.21
N ALA A 72 -8.93 -6.00 3.05
CA ALA A 72 -9.04 -6.97 4.14
C ALA A 72 -7.69 -7.64 4.44
N ALA A 73 -7.38 -7.81 5.74
CA ALA A 73 -6.14 -8.46 6.16
C ALA A 73 -6.02 -9.90 5.63
N ALA A 74 -7.12 -10.66 5.67
CA ALA A 74 -7.17 -12.05 5.21
C ALA A 74 -6.84 -12.21 3.71
N ASP A 75 -7.23 -11.23 2.88
CA ASP A 75 -6.93 -11.27 1.45
C ASP A 75 -5.45 -11.03 1.20
N TYR A 76 -4.82 -10.11 1.95
CA TYR A 76 -3.37 -9.93 1.92
C TYR A 76 -2.60 -11.16 2.42
N GLU A 77 -3.07 -11.80 3.50
CA GLU A 77 -2.50 -13.05 4.02
C GLU A 77 -2.56 -14.15 2.95
N THR A 78 -3.69 -14.28 2.26
CA THR A 78 -3.87 -15.25 1.16
C THR A 78 -2.84 -15.03 0.03
N VAL A 79 -2.55 -13.77 -0.33
CA VAL A 79 -1.51 -13.46 -1.34
C VAL A 79 -0.12 -13.88 -0.83
N ALA A 80 0.19 -13.57 0.44
CA ALA A 80 1.48 -13.91 1.03
C ALA A 80 1.70 -15.43 1.11
N GLU A 81 0.66 -16.20 1.44
CA GLU A 81 0.68 -17.66 1.49
C GLU A 81 0.78 -18.31 0.10
N ARG A 82 0.07 -17.76 -0.89
CA ARG A 82 0.03 -18.32 -2.25
C ARG A 82 1.33 -18.10 -3.03
N TYR A 83 2.00 -16.97 -2.83
CA TYR A 83 3.20 -16.60 -3.57
C TYR A 83 4.43 -16.41 -2.68
N PRO A 84 4.81 -17.41 -1.86
CA PRO A 84 5.83 -17.23 -0.85
C PRO A 84 7.17 -16.83 -1.47
N ARG A 85 7.89 -15.92 -0.81
CA ARG A 85 9.22 -15.39 -1.19
C ARG A 85 9.23 -14.44 -2.41
N THR A 86 8.09 -14.12 -3.00
CA THR A 86 7.98 -13.02 -3.98
C THR A 86 8.04 -11.66 -3.28
N ASN A 87 8.46 -10.58 -3.96
CA ASN A 87 8.42 -9.26 -3.33
C ASN A 87 6.98 -8.81 -3.09
N ALA A 88 6.07 -9.14 -4.02
CA ALA A 88 4.63 -8.92 -3.85
C ALA A 88 4.09 -9.57 -2.57
N ALA A 89 4.46 -10.82 -2.26
CA ALA A 89 4.04 -11.48 -1.03
C ALA A 89 4.57 -10.78 0.23
N HIS A 90 5.82 -10.31 0.22
CA HIS A 90 6.35 -9.54 1.36
C HIS A 90 5.60 -8.21 1.55
N TRP A 91 5.22 -7.54 0.46
CA TRP A 91 4.35 -6.35 0.52
C TRP A 91 2.94 -6.69 0.99
N ALA A 92 2.37 -7.81 0.56
CA ALA A 92 1.08 -8.29 1.03
C ALA A 92 1.11 -8.53 2.54
N GLN A 93 2.12 -9.25 3.05
CA GLN A 93 2.28 -9.49 4.48
C GLN A 93 2.46 -8.19 5.27
N LEU A 94 3.16 -7.18 4.71
CA LEU A 94 3.29 -5.87 5.32
C LEU A 94 1.95 -5.14 5.41
N MET A 95 1.15 -5.21 4.35
CA MET A 95 -0.19 -4.63 4.29
C MET A 95 -1.17 -5.34 5.23
N ALA A 96 -1.08 -6.67 5.36
CA ALA A 96 -1.82 -7.43 6.37
C ALA A 96 -1.49 -6.94 7.79
N ALA A 97 -0.21 -6.79 8.11
CA ALA A 97 0.24 -6.27 9.40
C ALA A 97 -0.22 -4.82 9.66
N ASP A 98 -0.17 -3.94 8.65
CA ASP A 98 -0.73 -2.58 8.71
C ASP A 98 -2.24 -2.59 8.98
N THR A 99 -3.00 -3.48 8.33
CA THR A 99 -4.45 -3.62 8.53
C THR A 99 -4.78 -4.15 9.92
N HIS A 100 -4.08 -5.19 10.39
CA HIS A 100 -4.24 -5.70 11.76
C HIS A 100 -3.93 -4.63 12.81
N LEU A 101 -2.88 -3.83 12.59
CA LEU A 101 -2.55 -2.69 13.46
C LEU A 101 -3.70 -1.70 13.51
N GLN A 102 -4.28 -1.34 12.36
CA GLN A 102 -5.42 -0.43 12.28
C GLN A 102 -6.65 -0.99 13.02
N ILE A 103 -6.97 -2.27 12.82
CA ILE A 103 -8.10 -2.93 13.50
C ILE A 103 -7.85 -2.94 15.01
N GLY A 104 -6.67 -3.38 15.44
CA GLY A 104 -6.27 -3.44 16.85
C GLY A 104 -6.38 -2.08 17.56
N CYS A 105 -5.87 -1.02 16.93
CA CYS A 105 -5.97 0.36 17.41
C CYS A 105 -7.42 0.87 17.53
N ARG A 106 -8.34 0.38 16.71
CA ARG A 106 -9.77 0.73 16.83
C ARG A 106 -10.45 -0.04 17.97
N GLN A 107 -10.05 -1.31 18.17
CA GLN A 107 -10.73 -2.19 19.12
C GLN A 107 -10.25 -2.03 20.56
N ILE A 108 -9.02 -1.58 20.82
CA ILE A 108 -8.48 -1.35 22.19
C ILE A 108 -9.43 -0.54 23.09
N LEU A 109 -10.21 0.40 22.54
CA LEU A 109 -11.16 1.23 23.30
C LEU A 109 -12.57 0.65 23.43
N THR A 110 -12.90 -0.44 22.74
CA THR A 110 -14.26 -1.01 22.69
C THR A 110 -14.30 -2.48 23.06
N ASN A 111 -13.43 -3.30 22.47
CA ASN A 111 -13.16 -4.67 22.86
C ASN A 111 -11.64 -4.88 22.97
N LYS A 112 -11.13 -4.75 24.19
CA LYS A 112 -9.70 -4.76 24.46
C LYS A 112 -9.03 -6.09 24.17
N ALA A 113 -9.73 -7.21 24.38
CA ALA A 113 -9.20 -8.54 24.12
C ALA A 113 -8.98 -8.76 22.61
N ASP A 114 -10.01 -8.47 21.80
CA ASP A 114 -9.90 -8.55 20.33
C ASP A 114 -8.84 -7.57 19.82
N GLY A 115 -8.79 -6.35 20.37
CA GLY A 115 -7.77 -5.37 20.02
C GLY A 115 -6.36 -5.88 20.28
N ALA A 116 -6.10 -6.49 21.43
CA ALA A 116 -4.81 -7.07 21.76
C ALA A 116 -4.44 -8.25 20.85
N GLN A 117 -5.42 -9.09 20.45
CA GLN A 117 -5.18 -10.17 19.50
C GLN A 117 -4.78 -9.65 18.11
N GLU A 118 -5.47 -8.63 17.61
CA GLU A 118 -5.16 -8.02 16.31
C GLU A 118 -3.80 -7.31 16.33
N LEU A 119 -3.46 -6.62 17.42
CA LEU A 119 -2.13 -6.01 17.59
C LEU A 119 -1.01 -7.05 17.63
N ARG A 120 -1.26 -8.24 18.20
CA ARG A 120 -0.30 -9.35 18.18
C ARG A 120 -0.08 -9.89 16.76
N LYS A 121 -1.16 -10.09 15.98
CA LYS A 121 -1.04 -10.47 14.56
C LYS A 121 -0.21 -9.45 13.77
N ALA A 122 -0.47 -8.16 13.99
CA ALA A 122 0.33 -7.10 13.37
C ALA A 122 1.82 -7.22 13.74
N LEU A 123 2.10 -7.40 15.03
CA LEU A 123 3.46 -7.54 15.53
C LEU A 123 4.17 -8.75 14.90
N ASP A 124 3.54 -9.91 14.89
CA ASP A 124 4.08 -11.13 14.30
C ASP A 124 4.37 -10.94 12.80
N GLY A 125 3.45 -10.30 12.07
CA GLY A 125 3.62 -9.95 10.66
C GLY A 125 4.84 -9.06 10.41
N TYR A 126 5.02 -7.99 11.19
CA TYR A 126 6.20 -7.14 11.04
C TYR A 126 7.51 -7.84 11.47
N LEU A 127 7.48 -8.67 12.52
CA LEU A 127 8.66 -9.41 12.98
C LEU A 127 9.14 -10.42 11.94
N ALA A 128 8.21 -11.11 11.27
CA ALA A 128 8.52 -12.01 10.16
C ALA A 128 9.21 -11.26 8.99
N LEU A 129 8.88 -9.99 8.79
CA LEU A 129 9.45 -9.16 7.71
C LEU A 129 10.73 -8.40 8.09
N ARG A 130 11.11 -8.36 9.37
CA ARG A 130 12.22 -7.52 9.88
C ARG A 130 13.54 -7.75 9.15
N ASN A 131 13.80 -8.99 8.74
CA ASN A 131 15.04 -9.39 8.09
C ASN A 131 14.91 -9.55 6.56
N VAL A 132 13.74 -9.28 6.00
CA VAL A 132 13.50 -9.35 4.55
C VAL A 132 14.08 -8.11 3.88
N GLN A 133 14.86 -8.33 2.82
CA GLN A 133 15.52 -7.26 2.08
C GLN A 133 14.84 -7.05 0.72
N VAL A 134 13.74 -6.29 0.70
CA VAL A 134 13.10 -5.84 -0.55
C VAL A 134 13.70 -4.50 -1.00
N SER A 135 13.68 -3.50 -0.11
CA SER A 135 14.27 -2.18 -0.36
C SER A 135 14.52 -1.45 0.96
N PRO A 136 15.36 -0.38 0.98
CA PRO A 136 15.52 0.46 2.16
C PRO A 136 14.21 1.08 2.64
N PHE A 137 13.33 1.46 1.71
CA PHE A 137 12.01 2.00 2.03
C PHE A 137 11.11 0.96 2.71
N PHE A 138 11.12 -0.29 2.21
CA PHE A 138 10.39 -1.40 2.81
C PHE A 138 10.82 -1.64 4.26
N GLN A 139 12.12 -1.71 4.52
CA GLN A 139 12.63 -1.92 5.89
C GLN A 139 12.28 -0.77 6.83
N GLN A 140 12.35 0.47 6.37
CA GLN A 140 11.92 1.62 7.15
C GLN A 140 10.43 1.53 7.51
N ARG A 141 9.58 1.12 6.56
CA ARG A 141 8.14 0.93 6.81
C ARG A 141 7.87 -0.20 7.80
N VAL A 142 8.62 -1.30 7.73
CA VAL A 142 8.54 -2.41 8.70
C VAL A 142 8.92 -1.93 10.10
N LEU A 143 10.06 -1.25 10.28
CA LEU A 143 10.47 -0.74 11.60
C LEU A 143 9.50 0.31 12.15
N TRP A 144 8.97 1.18 11.29
CA TRP A 144 7.94 2.14 11.66
C TRP A 144 6.66 1.44 12.13
N GLY A 145 6.24 0.39 11.41
CA GLY A 145 5.15 -0.49 11.79
C GLY A 145 5.38 -1.18 13.14
N LEU A 146 6.56 -1.76 13.37
CA LEU A 146 6.95 -2.39 14.63
C LEU A 146 6.84 -1.42 15.81
N GLY A 147 7.38 -0.21 15.67
CA GLY A 147 7.30 0.82 16.70
C GLY A 147 5.84 1.12 17.08
N ARG A 148 4.99 1.32 16.07
CA ARG A 148 3.54 1.57 16.29
C ARG A 148 2.82 0.38 16.91
N ALA A 149 3.16 -0.84 16.50
CA ALA A 149 2.53 -2.06 17.01
C ALA A 149 2.89 -2.30 18.48
N TYR A 150 4.18 -2.22 18.85
CA TYR A 150 4.61 -2.31 20.25
C TYR A 150 3.98 -1.21 21.10
N GLU A 151 3.96 0.01 20.59
CA GLU A 151 3.37 1.16 21.28
C GLU A 151 1.88 0.97 21.52
N ALA A 152 1.12 0.57 20.50
CA ALA A 152 -0.31 0.29 20.65
C ALA A 152 -0.57 -0.90 21.60
N LEU A 153 0.23 -1.96 21.50
CA LEU A 153 0.12 -3.14 22.36
C LEU A 153 0.38 -2.79 23.83
N SER A 154 1.25 -1.81 24.10
CA SER A 154 1.52 -1.33 25.46
C SER A 154 0.31 -0.72 26.16
N GLY A 155 -0.68 -0.23 25.40
CA GLY A 155 -1.97 0.21 25.93
C GLY A 155 -2.92 -0.93 26.30
N THR A 156 -2.52 -2.19 26.15
CA THR A 156 -3.31 -3.37 26.51
C THR A 156 -2.77 -4.01 27.79
N ARG A 157 -3.62 -4.73 28.54
CA ARG A 157 -3.19 -5.43 29.76
C ARG A 157 -2.10 -6.46 29.46
N GLU A 158 -2.15 -7.10 28.28
CA GLU A 158 -1.22 -8.16 27.88
C GLU A 158 0.12 -7.60 27.37
N GLY A 159 0.17 -6.33 26.96
CA GLY A 159 1.36 -5.68 26.41
C GLY A 159 2.08 -4.76 27.38
N GLN A 160 1.77 -4.80 28.68
CA GLN A 160 2.42 -3.94 29.66
C GLN A 160 3.95 -4.14 29.60
N GLY A 161 4.69 -3.05 29.42
CA GLY A 161 6.15 -3.06 29.25
C GLY A 161 6.65 -3.12 27.79
N GLU A 162 5.76 -3.25 26.80
CA GLU A 162 6.16 -3.25 25.37
C GLU A 162 6.60 -1.86 24.86
N LEU A 163 6.37 -0.79 25.64
CA LEU A 163 6.74 0.58 25.28
C LEU A 163 8.26 0.76 25.07
N ASP A 164 9.08 0.04 25.83
CA ASP A 164 10.54 0.07 25.65
C ASP A 164 10.96 -0.57 24.31
N ARG A 165 10.22 -1.58 23.84
CA ARG A 165 10.45 -2.16 22.51
C ARG A 165 10.02 -1.22 21.39
N ALA A 166 8.96 -0.45 21.61
CA ALA A 166 8.56 0.62 20.68
C ALA A 166 9.67 1.67 20.55
N LEU A 167 10.21 2.15 21.68
CA LEU A 167 11.36 3.07 21.71
C LEU A 167 12.57 2.49 20.96
N ALA A 168 12.89 1.21 21.19
CA ALA A 168 13.99 0.55 20.49
C ALA A 168 13.79 0.50 18.97
N ALA A 169 12.58 0.16 18.49
CA ALA A 169 12.28 0.11 17.06
C ALA A 169 12.37 1.49 16.40
N TYR A 170 11.83 2.53 17.03
CA TYR A 170 11.94 3.90 16.51
C TYR A 170 13.38 4.42 16.53
N ARG A 171 14.16 4.09 17.57
CA ARG A 171 15.58 4.47 17.66
C ARG A 171 16.38 3.79 16.55
N GLU A 172 16.20 2.49 16.35
CA GLU A 172 16.84 1.76 15.25
C GLU A 172 16.51 2.40 13.88
N LEU A 173 15.25 2.77 13.64
CA LEU A 173 14.84 3.43 12.39
C LEU A 173 15.62 4.73 12.17
N VAL A 174 15.71 5.57 13.20
CA VAL A 174 16.38 6.87 13.13
C VAL A 174 17.90 6.73 12.99
N GLU A 175 18.50 5.73 13.64
CA GLU A 175 19.94 5.46 13.54
C GLU A 175 20.33 4.93 12.15
N ARG A 176 19.56 3.98 11.61
CA ARG A 176 19.84 3.37 10.31
C ARG A 176 19.51 4.31 9.14
N TRP A 177 18.48 5.13 9.28
CA TRP A 177 18.03 6.08 8.28
C TRP A 177 17.76 7.44 8.94
N PRO A 178 18.76 8.30 9.17
CA PRO A 178 18.56 9.59 9.83
C PRO A 178 17.72 10.58 9.02
N ASP A 179 17.78 10.47 7.68
CA ASP A 179 17.14 11.36 6.70
C ASP A 179 16.08 10.63 5.85
N GLY A 180 15.60 9.47 6.32
CA GLY A 180 14.55 8.70 5.66
C GLY A 180 13.15 9.34 5.77
N PRO A 181 12.18 8.91 4.94
CA PRO A 181 10.81 9.42 4.97
C PRO A 181 10.12 9.33 6.34
N PHE A 182 10.46 8.33 7.17
CA PHE A 182 9.85 8.14 8.48
C PHE A 182 10.62 8.79 9.63
N SER A 183 11.84 9.28 9.38
CA SER A 183 12.79 9.63 10.43
C SER A 183 12.37 10.86 11.22
N SER A 184 11.79 11.86 10.56
CA SER A 184 11.27 13.05 11.24
C SER A 184 10.10 12.71 12.18
N VAL A 185 9.22 11.80 11.76
CA VAL A 185 8.06 11.35 12.55
C VAL A 185 8.53 10.47 13.71
N ALA A 186 9.46 9.55 13.47
CA ALA A 186 10.04 8.67 14.48
C ALA A 186 10.79 9.46 15.57
N LYS A 187 11.60 10.47 15.20
CA LYS A 187 12.25 11.38 16.17
C LYS A 187 11.23 12.08 17.06
N ARG A 188 10.14 12.61 16.48
CA ARG A 188 9.06 13.23 17.26
C ARG A 188 8.41 12.22 18.19
N ARG A 189 8.19 10.98 17.75
CA ARG A 189 7.56 9.94 18.58
C ARG A 189 8.46 9.52 19.74
N LEU A 190 9.76 9.33 19.51
CA LEU A 190 10.75 9.08 20.56
C LEU A 190 10.71 10.17 21.64
N ASN A 191 10.77 11.44 21.24
CA ASN A 191 10.72 12.57 22.17
C ASN A 191 9.43 12.63 23.01
N LEU A 192 8.31 12.10 22.50
CA LEU A 192 7.07 12.02 23.25
C LEU A 192 7.10 10.82 24.20
N LEU A 193 7.49 9.64 23.70
CA LEU A 193 7.49 8.40 24.47
C LEU A 193 8.49 8.38 25.63
N GLU A 194 9.54 9.21 25.57
CA GLU A 194 10.49 9.37 26.68
C GLU A 194 9.94 10.18 27.85
N LYS A 195 8.84 10.92 27.64
CA LYS A 195 8.22 11.74 28.69
C LYS A 195 7.48 10.87 29.72
N PRO A 196 7.65 11.13 31.03
CA PRO A 196 6.94 10.40 32.08
C PRO A 196 5.42 10.38 31.88
N GLU A 197 4.85 11.51 31.48
CA GLU A 197 3.40 11.66 31.29
C GLU A 197 2.85 10.74 30.19
N THR A 198 3.69 10.43 29.19
CA THR A 198 3.29 9.51 28.11
C THR A 198 3.32 8.06 28.60
N ARG A 199 4.28 7.69 29.46
CA ARG A 199 4.30 6.37 30.09
C ARG A 199 3.09 6.17 30.99
N GLU A 200 2.79 7.16 31.84
CA GLU A 200 1.61 7.15 32.69
C GLU A 200 0.31 7.01 31.89
N PHE A 201 0.22 7.67 30.73
CA PHE A 201 -0.92 7.49 29.82
C PHE A 201 -1.06 6.05 29.35
N TYR A 202 0.02 5.40 28.91
CA TYR A 202 -0.03 4.00 28.45
C TYR A 202 -0.35 3.04 29.59
N ASP A 203 0.17 3.27 30.80
CA ASP A 203 -0.17 2.48 31.99
C ASP A 203 -1.66 2.63 32.36
N ALA A 204 -2.17 3.86 32.32
CA ALA A 204 -3.59 4.14 32.55
C ALA A 204 -4.48 3.51 31.45
N LEU A 205 -4.04 3.60 30.19
CA LEU A 205 -4.73 2.97 29.06
C LEU A 205 -4.73 1.45 29.22
N ALA A 206 -3.64 0.83 29.68
CA ALA A 206 -3.54 -0.60 29.95
C ALA A 206 -4.47 -1.05 31.09
N ALA A 207 -4.67 -0.20 32.10
CA ALA A 207 -5.59 -0.45 33.21
C ALA A 207 -7.07 -0.21 32.87
N TYR A 208 -7.37 0.64 31.87
CA TYR A 208 -8.74 0.97 31.47
C TYR A 208 -9.51 -0.26 30.96
N GLU A 209 -10.76 -0.42 31.41
CA GLU A 209 -11.69 -1.44 30.93
C GLU A 209 -12.87 -0.77 30.21
N PRO A 210 -13.08 -1.06 28.91
CA PRO A 210 -14.19 -0.46 28.17
C PRO A 210 -15.53 -0.94 28.74
N ALA A 211 -16.51 -0.02 28.78
CA ALA A 211 -17.86 -0.37 29.19
C ALA A 211 -18.43 -1.43 28.24
N LYS A 212 -19.02 -2.50 28.78
CA LYS A 212 -19.65 -3.55 27.97
C LYS A 212 -20.75 -2.91 27.11
N GLN A 213 -20.68 -3.11 25.79
CA GLN A 213 -21.74 -2.70 24.88
C GLN A 213 -23.07 -3.29 25.36
N GLY A 214 -24.05 -2.42 25.65
CA GLY A 214 -25.33 -2.80 26.25
C GLY A 214 -25.51 -2.39 27.72
N ALA A 215 -24.50 -1.80 28.38
CA ALA A 215 -24.74 -1.05 29.60
C ALA A 215 -25.57 0.19 29.25
N GLN A 216 -26.88 0.12 29.47
CA GLN A 216 -27.78 1.26 29.38
C GLN A 216 -27.15 2.41 30.17
N PRO A 217 -27.00 3.64 29.61
CA PRO A 217 -26.67 4.78 30.44
C PRO A 217 -27.70 4.84 31.59
N PRO A 218 -27.30 5.22 32.82
CA PRO A 218 -28.26 5.41 33.90
C PRO A 218 -29.37 6.30 33.35
N GLY A 219 -30.60 5.77 33.36
CA GLY A 219 -31.75 6.36 32.70
C GLY A 219 -32.10 7.71 33.29
N GLY A 220 -31.40 8.75 32.85
CA GLY A 220 -31.91 10.09 32.81
C GLY A 220 -32.55 10.25 31.44
N GLU A 221 -33.87 10.41 31.40
CA GLU A 221 -34.54 10.95 30.23
C GLU A 221 -33.88 12.30 29.92
N ILE A 222 -33.01 12.34 28.91
CA ILE A 222 -32.68 13.61 28.28
C ILE A 222 -33.89 13.89 27.40
N GLU A 223 -34.81 14.70 27.93
CA GLU A 223 -35.96 15.19 27.20
C GLU A 223 -35.44 16.07 26.05
N PHE A 224 -35.41 15.52 24.82
CA PHE A 224 -35.12 16.27 23.60
C PHE A 224 -36.44 16.78 23.01
N GLY A 225 -37.04 17.75 23.68
CA GLY A 225 -38.24 18.45 23.23
C GLY A 225 -37.94 19.89 22.84
N PRO A 226 -38.80 20.56 22.06
CA PRO A 226 -38.69 22.01 21.81
C PRO A 226 -38.74 22.83 23.12
N ALA A 227 -39.23 22.24 24.22
CA ALA A 227 -39.27 22.83 25.56
C ALA A 227 -37.92 22.82 26.30
N SER A 228 -36.96 21.98 25.90
CA SER A 228 -35.63 21.89 26.51
C SER A 228 -34.55 22.68 25.75
N MET A 229 -34.94 23.43 24.72
CA MET A 229 -34.06 24.43 24.12
C MET A 229 -34.11 25.73 24.94
N PRO A 230 -32.95 26.31 25.33
CA PRO A 230 -32.93 27.62 25.94
C PRO A 230 -33.51 28.65 24.96
N THR A 231 -34.58 29.32 25.36
CA THR A 231 -35.21 30.37 24.56
C THR A 231 -34.20 31.50 24.33
N PRO A 232 -33.96 31.92 23.08
CA PRO A 232 -33.13 33.09 22.81
C PRO A 232 -33.68 34.30 23.58
N PRO A 233 -32.84 35.15 24.19
CA PRO A 233 -33.32 36.35 24.86
C PRO A 233 -33.96 37.27 23.81
N GLY A 234 -35.28 37.39 23.82
CA GLY A 234 -35.99 38.37 22.97
C GLY A 234 -37.36 38.00 22.41
N GLN A 235 -37.88 36.79 22.62
CA GLN A 235 -39.25 36.47 22.16
C GLN A 235 -40.16 36.10 23.33
N GLN A 236 -40.71 37.15 23.96
CA GLN A 236 -41.96 37.05 24.71
C GLN A 236 -43.10 37.06 23.68
N THR A 237 -43.69 35.90 23.39
CA THR A 237 -45.02 35.87 22.78
C THR A 237 -46.06 36.05 23.87
N PRO A 238 -47.02 36.98 23.75
CA PRO A 238 -48.10 37.10 24.72
C PRO A 238 -48.99 35.86 24.65
N SER A 239 -49.27 35.29 25.82
CA SER A 239 -50.36 34.34 26.01
C SER A 239 -51.68 35.04 25.73
N THR A 240 -52.42 34.57 24.72
CA THR A 240 -53.83 34.92 24.57
C THR A 240 -54.66 33.68 24.85
N ASP A 241 -55.23 33.68 26.05
CA ASP A 241 -56.32 32.82 26.47
C ASP A 241 -57.62 33.40 25.89
N THR A 242 -58.24 32.72 24.92
CA THR A 242 -59.64 32.96 24.56
C THR A 242 -60.30 31.71 23.97
N GLY A 243 -61.10 31.04 24.80
CA GLY A 243 -62.52 30.73 24.54
C GLY A 243 -62.96 30.11 23.20
N SER A 244 -63.56 28.93 23.32
CA SER A 244 -64.42 28.23 22.36
C SER A 244 -65.34 29.13 21.52
N ALA A 245 -65.41 28.87 20.21
CA ALA A 245 -66.63 28.96 19.42
C ALA A 245 -66.55 28.06 18.17
N THR A 246 -67.52 27.16 18.08
CA THR A 246 -67.84 26.23 16.99
C THR A 246 -68.45 26.94 15.78
N LEU A 247 -68.56 26.22 14.64
CA LEU A 247 -69.25 26.47 13.35
C LEU A 247 -68.26 26.83 12.23
N ASP A 248 -68.29 26.24 11.03
CA ASP A 248 -69.19 25.26 10.43
C ASP A 248 -68.47 24.65 9.21
N SER A 249 -68.79 23.40 8.87
CA SER A 249 -68.47 22.81 7.56
C SER A 249 -69.64 23.02 6.60
N PRO A 250 -69.38 23.01 5.28
CA PRO A 250 -70.25 22.22 4.43
C PRO A 250 -69.49 21.18 3.61
N ALA A 251 -70.25 20.14 3.35
CA ALA A 251 -69.88 18.86 2.80
C ALA A 251 -69.68 18.88 1.27
N ASN A 252 -68.80 17.97 0.85
CA ASN A 252 -68.99 17.00 -0.24
C ASN A 252 -69.16 17.49 -1.70
N SER A 253 -68.23 17.08 -2.56
CA SER A 253 -68.51 16.21 -3.73
C SER A 253 -67.20 15.65 -4.30
N GLN A 254 -67.14 14.33 -4.45
CA GLN A 254 -66.12 13.53 -5.13
C GLN A 254 -66.20 13.68 -6.69
N PRO A 255 -65.64 12.78 -7.52
CA PRO A 255 -64.23 12.64 -7.92
C PRO A 255 -64.08 12.63 -9.47
N VAL A 256 -62.88 12.78 -10.02
CA VAL A 256 -62.56 12.19 -11.34
C VAL A 256 -61.17 11.57 -11.32
N VAL A 257 -61.18 10.28 -11.63
CA VAL A 257 -60.08 9.36 -11.90
C VAL A 257 -59.47 9.69 -13.26
N GLU A 258 -58.15 9.73 -13.39
CA GLU A 258 -57.51 9.08 -14.54
C GLU A 258 -56.13 8.54 -14.16
N GLN A 259 -55.97 7.26 -14.44
CA GLN A 259 -54.87 6.37 -14.13
C GLN A 259 -54.18 6.02 -15.45
N GLN A 260 -52.93 5.55 -15.36
CA GLN A 260 -52.18 4.79 -16.37
C GLN A 260 -51.47 5.62 -17.45
N GLN A 261 -50.25 5.30 -17.91
CA GLN A 261 -49.38 4.14 -17.69
C GLN A 261 -47.96 4.43 -18.22
N GLN A 262 -47.00 3.67 -17.68
CA GLN A 262 -45.69 3.34 -18.23
C GLN A 262 -45.69 3.01 -19.74
N ALA A 263 -44.56 3.27 -20.42
CA ALA A 263 -43.78 2.23 -21.13
C ALA A 263 -42.51 2.81 -21.80
N THR A 264 -41.37 2.18 -21.54
CA THR A 264 -40.28 1.99 -22.52
C THR A 264 -40.77 1.17 -23.73
N PRO A 265 -40.13 1.27 -24.91
CA PRO A 265 -39.29 0.13 -25.30
C PRO A 265 -38.01 0.44 -26.10
N SER A 266 -37.16 -0.59 -26.12
CA SER A 266 -35.90 -0.84 -26.82
C SER A 266 -35.90 -0.69 -28.35
N GLY A 267 -34.71 -0.38 -28.89
CA GLY A 267 -33.96 -1.29 -29.79
C GLY A 267 -34.14 -1.22 -31.32
N GLN A 268 -33.01 -0.89 -32.00
CA GLN A 268 -32.54 -1.30 -33.36
C GLN A 268 -33.37 -0.81 -34.58
N ASP A 269 -32.80 -0.19 -35.62
CA ASP A 269 -31.84 -0.78 -36.57
C ASP A 269 -30.98 0.25 -37.36
N MET A 270 -29.91 -0.30 -37.95
CA MET A 270 -28.81 0.31 -38.72
C MET A 270 -29.19 1.10 -39.99
N LYS A 271 -28.32 2.04 -40.42
CA LYS A 271 -27.29 1.85 -41.51
C LYS A 271 -26.83 3.18 -42.16
N GLY A 272 -25.51 3.41 -42.19
CA GLY A 272 -24.80 3.87 -43.41
C GLY A 272 -24.04 5.21 -43.39
N SER A 273 -22.71 5.11 -43.56
CA SER A 273 -21.75 6.03 -44.22
C SER A 273 -21.54 7.44 -43.64
N GLY A 274 -20.33 8.00 -43.49
CA GLY A 274 -18.97 7.63 -43.88
C GLY A 274 -17.98 8.74 -43.46
N ASP A 275 -16.70 8.51 -43.74
CA ASP A 275 -15.56 9.44 -43.80
C ASP A 275 -14.72 9.79 -42.54
N ASN A 276 -13.56 9.13 -42.54
CA ASN A 276 -12.22 9.51 -42.04
C ASN A 276 -11.93 11.00 -41.82
N VAL A 277 -11.31 11.33 -40.67
CA VAL A 277 -10.04 12.10 -40.55
C VAL A 277 -9.31 11.67 -39.27
N PRO A 278 -8.00 11.36 -39.29
CA PRO A 278 -7.20 11.05 -38.10
C PRO A 278 -6.72 12.32 -37.40
N VAL A 279 -6.82 12.35 -36.06
CA VAL A 279 -6.22 13.40 -35.24
C VAL A 279 -4.72 13.22 -35.22
N LYS A 280 -4.01 14.27 -35.63
CA LYS A 280 -2.56 14.40 -35.70
C LYS A 280 -1.90 14.26 -34.33
N GLU A 281 -0.86 13.45 -34.35
CA GLU A 281 0.32 13.46 -33.51
C GLU A 281 0.94 14.87 -33.46
N SER A 282 1.05 15.46 -32.26
CA SER A 282 1.91 16.61 -32.00
C SER A 282 3.09 16.16 -31.14
N GLN A 283 4.17 15.81 -31.83
CA GLN A 283 5.51 15.84 -31.28
C GLN A 283 5.88 17.29 -30.99
N ASN A 284 6.29 17.59 -29.76
CA ASN A 284 7.15 18.74 -29.48
C ASN A 284 8.48 18.20 -28.97
N GLN A 285 9.44 18.12 -29.89
CA GLN A 285 10.86 18.20 -29.57
C GLN A 285 11.18 19.68 -29.32
N ASP A 286 11.72 19.98 -28.14
CA ASP A 286 12.70 21.06 -28.02
C ASP A 286 13.78 20.63 -27.02
N SER A 287 14.93 20.24 -27.56
CA SER A 287 16.16 19.96 -26.82
C SER A 287 17.32 19.99 -27.81
N GLN A 288 17.84 21.18 -28.09
CA GLN A 288 19.19 21.35 -28.60
C GLN A 288 20.07 22.11 -27.59
N LYS A 289 21.13 21.40 -27.17
CA LYS A 289 22.34 21.81 -26.43
C LYS A 289 23.16 22.85 -27.24
N PRO A 290 24.16 23.58 -26.70
CA PRO A 290 25.47 23.02 -26.26
C PRO A 290 26.00 23.65 -24.93
N SER A 291 26.63 22.91 -24.00
CA SER A 291 28.07 22.58 -23.92
C SER A 291 29.03 23.74 -24.25
N ASP A 292 29.50 24.47 -23.23
CA ASP A 292 30.94 24.70 -22.94
C ASP A 292 31.15 25.73 -21.82
N SER A 293 31.87 25.33 -20.77
CA SER A 293 32.83 26.18 -20.03
C SER A 293 33.49 25.36 -18.93
N GLU A 294 34.59 24.71 -19.31
CA GLU A 294 35.61 24.23 -18.38
C GLU A 294 36.54 25.42 -18.07
N LYS A 295 36.63 25.80 -16.79
CA LYS A 295 37.61 26.77 -16.27
C LYS A 295 38.36 26.12 -15.12
N THR A 296 39.64 25.83 -15.38
CA THR A 296 40.83 25.75 -14.49
C THR A 296 40.63 25.86 -12.98
N PRO A 297 41.39 25.07 -12.19
CA PRO A 297 41.97 25.53 -10.96
C PRO A 297 43.47 25.80 -11.10
N SER A 298 43.86 26.89 -10.44
CA SER A 298 45.21 27.35 -10.16
C SER A 298 45.94 26.45 -9.15
N GLU A 299 47.26 26.61 -9.15
CA GLU A 299 48.31 26.10 -8.23
C GLU A 299 48.93 24.73 -8.53
#